data_AF-A0A645HBX3-F1
#
_entry.id   AF-A0A645HBX3-F1
#
_cell.length_a   1.000
_cell.length_b   1.000
_cell.length_c   1.000
_cell.angle_alpha   90.00
_cell.angle_beta   90.00
_cell.angle_gamma   90.00
#
_symmetry.space_group_name_H-M   'P 1'
#
loop_
_entity.id
_entity.type
_entity.pdbx_description
1 polymer ?
#
loop_
_entity_poly.entity_id
_entity_poly.type
_entity_poly.pdbx_seq_one_letter_code
_entity_poly.pdbx_strand_id
1 'polypeptide(L)' 'MVINTKFNTNFPDFINSYRVQYALNLLAVIEEKNLTIESIAYESGFSNRTSFYNAFKKQTGKLPSEYIKKRGSNA' A
#
# COMPACT_ATOMS: atom_id res chain seq x y z
N MET A 1 17.36 19.30 -2.86
CA MET A 1 16.49 20.42 -3.28
C MET A 1 15.16 20.30 -2.57
N VAL A 2 14.74 21.42 -2.01
CA VAL A 2 13.59 21.63 -1.12
C VAL A 2 12.30 21.67 -1.92
N ILE A 3 11.31 20.82 -1.59
CA ILE A 3 9.89 21.17 -1.69
C ILE A 3 9.14 20.48 -0.55
N ASN A 4 9.12 21.13 0.61
CA ASN A 4 8.31 20.75 1.77
C ASN A 4 7.31 21.88 2.10
N THR A 5 6.65 22.42 1.08
CA THR A 5 5.88 23.66 1.20
C THR A 5 4.49 23.55 0.58
N LYS A 6 3.49 23.54 1.46
CA LYS A 6 2.12 24.05 1.29
C LYS A 6 1.18 23.34 0.30
N PHE A 7 0.98 22.04 0.48
CA PHE A 7 -0.34 21.44 0.26
C PHE A 7 -0.66 20.59 1.49
N ASN A 8 -1.88 20.70 2.03
CA ASN A 8 -2.35 19.81 3.10
C ASN A 8 -2.54 18.34 2.61
N THR A 9 -2.05 18.05 1.41
CA THR A 9 -1.68 16.74 0.86
C THR A 9 -0.42 16.99 0.02
N ASN A 10 0.73 16.80 0.64
CA ASN A 10 2.04 16.96 0.05
C ASN A 10 2.16 16.05 -1.19
N PHE A 11 2.80 16.48 -2.29
CA PHE A 11 2.94 15.71 -3.55
C PHE A 11 3.28 14.21 -3.35
N PRO A 12 4.11 13.82 -2.36
CA PRO A 12 4.28 12.42 -1.95
C PRO A 12 2.99 11.69 -1.57
N ASP A 13 2.07 12.31 -0.84
CA ASP A 13 0.77 11.71 -0.48
C ASP A 13 -0.09 11.43 -1.71
N PHE A 14 -0.10 12.36 -2.69
CA PHE A 14 -0.80 12.14 -3.94
C PHE A 14 -0.26 10.92 -4.68
N ILE A 15 1.06 10.84 -4.88
CA ILE A 15 1.70 9.67 -5.52
C ILE A 15 1.45 8.40 -4.71
N ASN A 16 1.62 8.45 -3.39
CA ASN A 16 1.37 7.32 -2.51
C ASN A 16 -0.08 6.84 -2.61
N SER A 17 -1.03 7.75 -2.90
CA SER A 17 -2.42 7.36 -3.10
C SER A 17 -2.61 6.41 -4.28
N TYR A 18 -1.97 6.68 -5.41
CA TYR A 18 -1.99 5.80 -6.58
C TYR A 18 -1.23 4.50 -6.32
N ARG A 19 -0.08 4.58 -5.65
CA ARG A 19 0.72 3.40 -5.29
C ARG A 19 -0.07 2.43 -4.42
N VAL A 20 -0.79 2.93 -3.41
CA VAL A 20 -1.64 2.10 -2.55
C VAL A 20 -2.85 1.55 -3.30
N GLN A 21 -3.47 2.32 -4.21
CA GLN A 21 -4.54 1.79 -5.06
C GLN A 21 -4.05 0.61 -5.93
N TYR A 22 -2.84 0.72 -6.50
CA TYR A 22 -2.22 -0.38 -7.22
C TYR A 22 -1.92 -1.58 -6.30
N ALA A 23 -1.40 -1.32 -5.09
CA ALA A 23 -1.17 -2.36 -4.09
C ALA A 23 -2.46 -3.10 -3.72
N LEU A 24 -3.60 -2.42 -3.60
CA LEU A 24 -4.91 -3.04 -3.34
C LEU A 24 -5.33 -4.00 -4.45
N ASN A 25 -5.05 -3.65 -5.72
CA ASN A 25 -5.32 -4.53 -6.85
C ASN A 25 -4.44 -5.79 -6.80
N LEU A 26 -3.15 -5.66 -6.47
CA LEU A 26 -2.26 -6.80 -6.29
C LEU A 26 -2.64 -7.68 -5.09
N LEU A 27 -3.05 -7.05 -3.98
CA LEU A 27 -3.54 -7.76 -2.79
C LEU A 27 -4.83 -8.55 -3.09
N ALA A 28 -5.58 -8.21 -4.13
CA ALA A 28 -6.76 -8.96 -4.54
C ALA A 28 -6.44 -10.30 -5.19
N VAL A 29 -5.24 -10.44 -5.75
CA VAL A 29 -4.77 -11.67 -6.42
C VAL A 29 -3.57 -12.27 -5.70
N ILE A 30 -3.34 -11.90 -4.43
CA ILE A 30 -2.15 -12.30 -3.67
C ILE A 30 -2.06 -13.82 -3.51
N GLU A 31 -3.19 -14.48 -3.23
CA GLU A 31 -3.26 -15.95 -3.09
C GLU A 31 -3.12 -16.64 -4.44
N GLU A 32 -3.82 -16.16 -5.47
CA GLU A 32 -3.79 -16.71 -6.84
C GLU A 32 -2.37 -16.67 -7.44
N LYS A 33 -1.62 -15.60 -7.16
CA LYS A 33 -0.28 -15.37 -7.70
C LYS A 33 0.85 -15.69 -6.72
N ASN A 34 0.53 -16.23 -5.54
CA ASN A 34 1.48 -16.52 -4.46
C ASN A 34 2.45 -15.34 -4.18
N LEU A 35 1.90 -14.12 -4.16
CA LEU A 35 2.67 -12.90 -3.93
C LEU A 35 2.89 -12.68 -2.43
N THR A 36 3.95 -11.95 -2.08
CA THR A 36 4.21 -11.54 -0.70
C THR A 36 3.85 -10.06 -0.52
N ILE A 37 3.64 -9.64 0.72
CA ILE A 37 3.38 -8.22 1.03
C ILE A 37 4.58 -7.37 0.61
N GLU A 38 5.80 -7.90 0.81
CA GLU A 38 7.06 -7.28 0.42
C GLU A 38 7.16 -7.09 -1.10
N SER A 39 6.81 -8.11 -1.90
CA SER A 39 6.85 -7.97 -3.37
C SER A 39 5.82 -6.96 -3.84
N ILE A 40 4.61 -6.97 -3.28
CA ILE A 40 3.56 -5.99 -3.60
C ILE A 40 4.02 -4.56 -3.25
N ALA A 41 4.67 -4.36 -2.10
CA ALA A 41 5.20 -3.07 -1.71
C ALA A 41 6.23 -2.55 -2.73
N TYR A 42 7.15 -3.41 -3.15
CA TYR A 42 8.18 -3.09 -4.14
C TYR A 42 7.58 -2.77 -5.51
N GLU A 43 6.70 -3.63 -6.03
CA GLU A 43 5.98 -3.45 -7.29
C GLU A 43 5.12 -2.19 -7.29
N SER A 44 4.60 -1.80 -6.13
CA SER A 44 3.85 -0.56 -5.94
C SER A 44 4.75 0.68 -5.81
N GLY A 45 6.06 0.54 -5.96
CA GLY A 45 7.02 1.65 -5.99
C GLY A 45 7.43 2.17 -4.61
N PHE A 46 7.30 1.36 -3.56
CA PHE A 46 7.84 1.68 -2.23
C PHE A 46 9.26 1.12 -2.07
N SER A 47 10.17 1.96 -1.58
CA SER A 47 11.58 1.57 -1.35
C SER A 47 11.78 0.77 -0.06
N ASN A 48 10.81 0.77 0.85
CA ASN A 48 10.90 0.04 2.11
C ASN A 48 9.51 -0.26 2.70
N ARG A 49 9.47 -1.24 3.61
CA ARG A 49 8.25 -1.73 4.25
C ARG A 49 7.56 -0.67 5.11
N THR A 50 8.31 0.12 5.87
CA THR A 50 7.74 1.12 6.79
C THR A 50 6.96 2.20 6.04
N SER A 51 7.52 2.72 4.94
CA SER A 51 6.84 3.71 4.09
C SER A 51 5.57 3.14 3.46
N PHE A 52 5.61 1.88 3.00
CA PHE A 52 4.43 1.20 2.47
C PHE A 52 3.33 1.06 3.54
N TYR A 53 3.67 0.52 4.70
CA TYR A 53 2.69 0.28 5.78
C TYR A 53 2.05 1.59 6.26
N ASN A 54 2.84 2.66 6.39
CA ASN A 54 2.33 3.97 6.79
C ASN A 54 1.39 4.57 5.74
N ALA A 55 1.78 4.53 4.46
CA ALA A 55 0.93 5.03 3.36
C ALA A 55 -0.36 4.21 3.23
N PHE A 56 -0.24 2.88 3.26
CA PHE A 56 -1.36 1.96 3.15
C PHE A 56 -2.35 2.14 4.31
N LYS A 57 -1.87 2.22 5.55
CA LYS A 57 -2.70 2.48 6.73
C LYS A 57 -3.35 3.85 6.69
N LYS A 58 -2.62 4.89 6.29
CA LYS A 58 -3.15 6.26 6.16
C LYS A 58 -4.33 6.32 5.20
N GLN A 59 -4.30 5.54 4.13
CA GLN A 59 -5.34 5.58 3.08
C GLN A 59 -6.47 4.57 3.28
N THR A 60 -6.19 3.39 3.81
CA THR A 60 -7.18 2.30 3.96
C THR A 60 -7.72 2.17 5.39
N GLY A 61 -7.05 2.80 6.36
CA GLY A 61 -7.32 2.65 7.78
C GLY A 61 -6.81 1.33 8.39
N LYS A 62 -6.24 0.41 7.60
CA LYS A 62 -5.83 -0.93 8.02
C LYS A 62 -4.41 -1.26 7.56
N LEU A 63 -3.79 -2.26 8.16
CA LEU A 63 -2.52 -2.80 7.67
C LEU A 63 -2.73 -3.73 6.47
N PRO A 64 -1.76 -3.86 5.56
CA PRO A 64 -1.83 -4.80 4.44
C PRO A 64 -2.13 -6.25 4.89
N SER A 65 -1.51 -6.70 5.98
CA SER A 65 -1.73 -8.04 6.56
C SER A 65 -3.16 -8.26 7.05
N GLU A 66 -3.80 -7.23 7.61
CA GLU A 66 -5.20 -7.28 8.05
C GLU A 66 -6.17 -7.28 6.85
N TYR A 67 -5.74 -6.71 5.73
CA TYR A 67 -6.52 -6.69 4.49
C TYR A 67 -6.58 -8.07 3.82
N ILE A 68 -5.48 -8.83 3.89
CA ILE A 68 -5.39 -10.20 3.35
C ILE A 68 -6.26 -11.17 4.14
N LYS A 69 -6.24 -11.09 5.48
CA LYS A 69 -7.00 -11.99 6.36
C LYS A 69 -8.51 -11.97 6.10
N LYS A 70 -9.04 -10.91 5.50
CA LYS A 70 -10.47 -10.75 5.23
C LYS A 70 -10.98 -11.54 4.02
N ARG A 71 -10.10 -12.20 3.23
CA ARG A 71 -10.51 -13.03 2.08
C ARG A 71 -10.47 -14.55 2.36
N GLY A 72 -9.73 -14.99 3.38
CA GLY A 72 -9.59 -16.40 3.76
C GLY A 72 -10.49 -16.86 4.93
N SER A 73 -11.57 -16.15 5.26
CA SER A 73 -12.52 -16.55 6.31
C SER A 73 -13.94 -16.67 5.76
N ASN A 74 -14.12 -17.63 4.88
CA ASN A 74 -15.38 -18.35 4.69
C ASN A 74 -15.07 -19.84 4.93
N ALA A 75 -15.08 -20.22 6.20
CA ALA A 75 -15.34 -21.58 6.66
C ALA A 75 -16.36 -21.45 7.79
#